data_AF-A0A918A142-F1
#
_entry.id   AF-A0A918A142-F1
#
_cell.length_a   1.000
_cell.length_b   1.000
_cell.length_c   1.000
_cell.angle_alpha   90.00
_cell.angle_beta   90.00
_cell.angle_gamma   90.00
#
_symmetry.space_group_name_H-M   'P 1'
#
loop_
_entity.id
_entity.type
_entity.pdbx_description
1 polymer ?
#
loop_
_entity_poly.entity_id
_entity_poly.type
_entity_poly.pdbx_seq_one_letter_code
_entity_poly.pdbx_strand_id
1 'polypeptide(L)'
;MYAHRLAGPAAGLSQQEVDALCAGADPGLTDERERVVHETSRILLRTGALDDDAYERAVTALGEAGLFEVTVIVGWYQHIATQLAVFDVRPPVQP
;
A
#
# COMPACT_ATOMS: atom_id res chain seq x y z
N MET A 1 10.68 -4.96 -0.87
CA MET A 1 10.26 -4.71 0.53
C MET A 1 11.30 -3.93 1.34
N TYR A 2 12.61 -4.16 1.18
CA TYR A 2 13.68 -3.44 1.89
C TYR A 2 13.48 -1.91 2.04
N ALA A 3 13.32 -1.17 0.93
CA ALA A 3 13.22 0.29 0.97
C ALA A 3 11.98 0.80 1.74
N HIS A 4 10.81 0.18 1.54
CA HIS A 4 9.57 0.60 2.20
C HIS A 4 9.56 0.30 3.71
N ARG A 5 10.22 -0.77 4.14
CA ARG A 5 10.38 -1.08 5.57
C ARG A 5 11.14 0.03 6.30
N LEU A 6 12.11 0.65 5.64
CA LEU A 6 12.88 1.78 6.19
C LEU A 6 12.08 3.10 6.19
N ALA A 7 11.18 3.26 5.22
CA ALA A 7 10.37 4.47 5.10
C ALA A 7 9.20 4.52 6.11
N GLY A 8 8.63 3.37 6.49
CA GLY A 8 7.45 3.28 7.36
C GLY A 8 7.57 4.09 8.66
N PRO A 9 8.64 3.90 9.48
CA PRO A 9 8.81 4.67 10.71
C PRO A 9 8.92 6.18 10.50
N ALA A 10 9.56 6.61 9.41
CA ALA A 10 9.63 8.04 9.07
C ALA A 10 8.27 8.62 8.65
N ALA A 11 7.34 7.78 8.22
CA ALA A 11 5.96 8.13 7.89
C ALA A 11 5.00 8.03 9.09
N GLY A 12 5.50 7.69 10.30
CA GLY A 12 4.70 7.59 11.52
C GLY A 12 4.18 6.20 11.86
N LEU A 13 4.48 5.18 11.06
CA LEU A 13 4.11 3.80 11.37
C LEU A 13 4.97 3.22 12.49
N SER A 14 4.36 2.52 13.43
CA SER A 14 5.06 1.70 14.41
C SER A 14 5.75 0.51 13.75
N GLN A 15 6.76 -0.05 14.42
CA GLN A 15 7.44 -1.25 13.94
C GLN A 15 6.46 -2.43 13.81
N GLN A 16 5.48 -2.52 14.70
CA GLN A 16 4.46 -3.57 14.68
C GLN A 16 3.55 -3.47 13.45
N GLU A 17 3.10 -2.26 13.10
CA GLU A 17 2.30 -2.02 11.88
C GLU A 17 3.11 -2.36 10.62
N VAL A 18 4.38 -1.94 10.57
CA VAL A 18 5.28 -2.26 9.46
C VAL A 18 5.46 -3.77 9.31
N ASP A 19 5.66 -4.49 10.42
CA ASP A 19 5.84 -5.94 10.40
C ASP A 19 4.56 -6.67 9.97
N ALA A 20 3.39 -6.22 10.42
CA ALA A 20 2.10 -6.76 9.98
C ALA A 20 1.86 -6.53 8.49
N LEU A 21 2.12 -5.32 7.97
CA LEU A 21 2.05 -5.02 6.54
C LEU A 21 2.98 -5.91 5.72
N CYS A 22 4.22 -6.12 6.20
CA CYS A 22 5.20 -6.99 5.55
C CYS A 22 4.76 -8.45 5.50
N ALA A 23 4.05 -8.91 6.53
CA ALA A 23 3.48 -10.25 6.60
C ALA A 23 2.17 -10.39 5.82
N GLY A 24 1.62 -9.29 5.28
CA GLY A 24 0.30 -9.26 4.65
C GLY A 24 -0.86 -9.48 5.64
N ALA A 25 -0.61 -9.24 6.93
CA ALA A 25 -1.60 -9.30 8.00
C ALA A 25 -2.29 -7.94 8.18
N ASP A 26 -3.33 -7.89 9.02
CA ASP A 26 -3.97 -6.64 9.42
C ASP A 26 -3.03 -5.83 10.33
N PRO A 27 -2.61 -4.62 9.94
CA PRO A 27 -1.77 -3.76 10.77
C PRO A 27 -2.47 -3.15 11.99
N GLY A 28 -3.81 -3.22 12.08
CA GLY A 28 -4.55 -2.64 13.21
C GLY A 28 -4.56 -1.12 13.24
N LEU A 29 -4.45 -0.48 12.06
CA LEU A 29 -4.50 0.97 11.90
C LEU A 29 -5.81 1.51 12.51
N THR A 30 -5.70 2.55 13.33
CA THR A 30 -6.88 3.10 14.04
C THR A 30 -7.51 4.27 13.31
N ASP A 31 -6.72 5.00 12.51
CA ASP A 31 -7.23 6.06 11.65
C ASP A 31 -8.08 5.48 10.51
N GLU A 32 -9.26 6.08 10.28
CA GLU A 32 -10.19 5.63 9.25
C GLU A 32 -9.63 5.82 7.83
N ARG A 33 -8.96 6.94 7.58
CA ARG A 33 -8.39 7.25 6.27
C ARG A 33 -7.29 6.24 5.94
N GLU A 34 -6.41 5.94 6.89
CA GLU A 34 -5.34 4.93 6.71
C GLU A 34 -5.90 3.52 6.47
N ARG A 35 -6.92 3.11 7.22
CA ARG A 35 -7.61 1.82 7.00
C ARG A 35 -8.19 1.73 5.59
N VAL A 36 -8.87 2.77 5.13
CA VAL A 36 -9.47 2.80 3.79
C VAL A 36 -8.39 2.78 2.70
N VAL A 37 -7.28 3.50 2.86
CA VAL A 37 -6.13 3.42 1.94
C VAL A 37 -5.58 1.99 1.89
N HIS A 38 -5.41 1.34 3.04
CA HIS A 38 -4.91 -0.03 3.12
C HIS A 38 -5.86 -1.04 2.44
N GLU A 39 -7.16 -0.98 2.75
CA GLU A 39 -8.17 -1.86 2.15
C GLU A 39 -8.26 -1.66 0.63
N THR A 40 -8.35 -0.40 0.19
CA THR A 40 -8.42 -0.03 -1.24
C THR A 40 -7.19 -0.54 -1.99
N SER A 41 -5.99 -0.32 -1.44
CA SER A 41 -4.75 -0.83 -2.03
C SER A 41 -4.76 -2.36 -2.15
N ARG A 42 -5.24 -3.06 -1.11
CA ARG A 42 -5.35 -4.53 -1.11
C ARG A 42 -6.35 -5.06 -2.13
N ILE A 43 -7.47 -4.36 -2.35
CA ILE A 43 -8.44 -4.72 -3.38
C ILE A 43 -7.79 -4.53 -4.76
N LEU A 44 -7.26 -3.35 -5.04
CA LEU A 44 -6.62 -3.03 -6.32
C LEU A 44 -5.48 -4.01 -6.67
N LEU A 45 -4.64 -4.37 -5.70
CA LEU A 45 -3.56 -5.35 -5.91
C LEU A 45 -4.09 -6.74 -6.27
N ARG A 46 -5.29 -7.12 -5.83
CA ARG A 46 -5.89 -8.45 -6.04
C ARG A 46 -6.77 -8.52 -7.29
N THR A 47 -7.55 -7.48 -7.54
CA THR A 47 -8.63 -7.49 -8.55
C THR A 47 -8.39 -6.51 -9.68
N GLY A 48 -7.55 -5.48 -9.47
CA GLY A 48 -7.38 -4.36 -10.40
C GLY A 48 -8.59 -3.43 -10.52
N ALA A 49 -9.63 -3.61 -9.69
CA ALA A 49 -10.87 -2.84 -9.78
C ALA A 49 -11.57 -2.71 -8.42
N LEU A 50 -12.34 -1.63 -8.25
CA LEU A 50 -13.29 -1.46 -7.14
C LEU A 50 -14.70 -1.73 -7.67
N ASP A 51 -15.53 -2.37 -6.86
CA ASP A 51 -16.98 -2.36 -7.05
C ASP A 51 -17.57 -1.04 -6.52
N ASP A 52 -18.88 -0.83 -6.75
CA ASP A 52 -19.56 0.41 -6.38
C ASP A 52 -19.44 0.69 -4.86
N ASP A 53 -19.66 -0.33 -4.02
CA ASP A 53 -19.57 -0.21 -2.57
C ASP A 53 -18.15 0.18 -2.12
N ALA A 54 -17.10 -0.43 -2.69
CA ALA A 54 -15.72 -0.10 -2.35
C ALA A 54 -15.31 1.29 -2.87
N TYR A 55 -15.78 1.67 -4.06
CA TYR A 55 -15.56 3.01 -4.61
C TYR A 55 -16.20 4.09 -3.74
N GLU A 56 -17.47 3.90 -3.34
CA GLU A 56 -18.18 4.85 -2.46
C GLU A 56 -17.50 5.01 -1.11
N ARG A 57 -17.08 3.91 -0.47
CA ARG A 57 -16.30 3.97 0.78
C ARG A 57 -15.00 4.74 0.60
N ALA A 58 -14.26 4.46 -0.47
CA ALA A 58 -13.00 5.13 -0.75
C ALA A 58 -13.19 6.63 -1.00
N VAL A 59 -14.15 7.03 -1.83
CA VAL A 59 -14.43 8.45 -2.10
C VAL A 59 -14.95 9.16 -0.85
N THR A 60 -15.76 8.50 -0.01
CA THR A 60 -16.27 9.09 1.23
C THR A 60 -15.13 9.44 2.20
N ALA A 61 -14.14 8.56 2.35
CA ALA A 61 -13.03 8.77 3.29
C ALA A 61 -11.89 9.62 2.69
N LEU A 62 -11.62 9.49 1.39
CA LEU A 62 -10.42 10.04 0.75
C LEU A 62 -10.72 11.24 -0.18
N GLY A 63 -11.96 11.36 -0.65
CA GLY A 63 -12.32 12.15 -1.82
C GLY A 63 -11.81 11.51 -3.13
N GLU A 64 -12.34 11.96 -4.27
CA GLU A 64 -11.92 11.45 -5.58
C GLU A 64 -10.43 11.69 -5.86
N ALA A 65 -9.91 12.85 -5.46
CA ALA A 65 -8.49 13.16 -5.60
C ALA A 65 -7.59 12.22 -4.77
N GLY A 66 -7.99 11.91 -3.54
CA GLY A 66 -7.25 10.96 -2.69
C GLY A 66 -7.31 9.53 -3.23
N LEU A 67 -8.48 9.10 -3.73
CA LEU A 67 -8.60 7.82 -4.41
C LEU A 67 -7.72 7.76 -5.67
N PHE A 68 -7.70 8.83 -6.47
CA PHE A 68 -6.82 8.93 -7.63
C PHE A 68 -5.34 8.77 -7.23
N GLU A 69 -4.88 9.47 -6.20
CA GLU A 69 -3.51 9.32 -5.68
C GLU A 69 -3.18 7.87 -5.27
N VAL A 70 -4.10 7.18 -4.59
CA VAL A 70 -3.94 5.76 -4.24
C VAL A 70 -3.77 4.91 -5.49
N THR A 71 -4.62 5.08 -6.51
CA THR A 71 -4.54 4.30 -7.75
C THR A 71 -3.21 4.53 -8.49
N VAL A 72 -2.73 5.78 -8.51
CA VAL A 72 -1.44 6.15 -9.12
C VAL A 72 -0.29 5.46 -8.39
N ILE A 73 -0.24 5.53 -7.05
CA ILE A 73 0.84 4.95 -6.26
C ILE A 73 0.84 3.42 -6.38
N VAL A 74 -0.32 2.77 -6.32
CA VAL A 74 -0.44 1.31 -6.48
C VAL A 74 0.08 0.89 -7.86
N GLY A 75 -0.40 1.52 -8.94
CA GLY A 75 0.03 1.19 -10.30
C GLY A 75 1.52 1.45 -10.52
N TRP A 76 2.04 2.58 -10.02
CA TRP A 76 3.46 2.93 -10.13
C TRP A 76 4.37 1.89 -9.45
N TYR A 77 4.04 1.49 -8.22
CA TYR A 77 4.85 0.48 -7.53
C TYR A 77 4.66 -0.93 -8.08
N GLN A 78 3.50 -1.28 -8.64
CA GLN A 78 3.35 -2.52 -9.42
C GLN A 78 4.27 -2.54 -10.64
N HIS A 79 4.37 -1.41 -11.36
CA HIS A 79 5.27 -1.28 -12.50
C HIS A 79 6.74 -1.46 -12.09
N ILE A 80 7.19 -0.76 -11.04
CA ILE A 80 8.54 -0.92 -10.49
C ILE A 80 8.78 -2.35 -10.02
N ALA A 81 7.86 -2.95 -9.26
CA ALA A 81 7.99 -4.31 -8.76
C ALA A 81 8.18 -5.32 -9.91
N THR A 82 7.46 -5.12 -11.02
CA THR A 82 7.61 -5.92 -12.24
C THR A 82 9.02 -5.78 -12.81
N GLN A 83 9.55 -4.56 -12.92
CA GLN A 83 10.92 -4.33 -13.40
C GLN A 83 11.96 -4.99 -12.49
N LEU A 84 11.86 -4.78 -11.17
CA LEU A 84 12.79 -5.37 -10.20
C LEU A 84 12.80 -6.91 -10.30
N ALA A 85 11.63 -7.53 -10.47
CA ALA A 85 11.50 -8.98 -10.61
C ALA A 85 12.08 -9.50 -11.93
N VAL A 86 11.78 -8.84 -13.06
CA VAL A 86 12.28 -9.23 -14.40
C VAL A 86 13.80 -9.14 -14.50
N PHE A 87 14.40 -8.16 -13.83
CA PHE A 87 15.84 -7.90 -13.90
C PHE A 87 16.64 -8.47 -12.70
N ASP A 88 16.04 -9.33 -11.86
CA ASP A 88 16.65 -9.91 -10.63
C ASP A 88 17.36 -8.86 -9.75
N VAL A 89 16.73 -7.70 -9.56
CA VAL A 89 17.30 -6.64 -8.73
C VAL A 89 17.15 -7.03 -7.25
N ARG A 90 18.27 -7.34 -6.61
CA ARG A 90 18.30 -7.75 -5.20
C ARG A 90 18.42 -6.53 -4.28
N PRO A 91 17.78 -6.57 -3.10
CA PRO A 91 17.98 -5.54 -2.09
C PRO A 91 19.44 -5.53 -1.63
N PRO A 92 19.95 -4.39 -1.12
CA PRO A 92 21.26 -4.32 -0.49
C PRO A 92 21.41 -5.38 0.61
N VAL A 93 22.61 -5.92 0.76
CA VAL A 93 22.97 -6.77 1.91
C VAL A 93 22.98 -5.87 3.14
N GLN A 94 22.18 -6.20 4.16
CA GLN A 94 22.30 -5.52 5.46
C GLN A 94 23.67 -5.87 6.07
N PRO A 95 24.41 -4.88 6.61
CA PRO A 95 25.64 -5.14 7.35
C PRO A 95 25.39 -5.99 8.60
#